data_AF-A0AA38KSP6-F1
#
_entry.id   AF-A0AA38KSP6-F1
#
_cell.length_a   1.000
_cell.length_b   1.000
_cell.length_c   1.000
_cell.angle_alpha   90.00
_cell.angle_beta   90.00
_cell.angle_gamma   90.00
#
_symmetry.space_group_name_H-M   'P 1'
#
loop_
_entity.id
_entity.type
_entity.pdbx_description
1 polymer ?
#
loop_
_entity_poly.entity_id
_entity_poly.type
_entity_poly.pdbx_seq_one_letter_code
_entity_poly.pdbx_strand_id
1 'polypeptide(L)'
;MEPSKDTTSTEQLRASTPPPSSLQSPETPARLKTASLPRFRTDPSLQNKRTELVGGLPKFIGEISVDDYFKHVLPPLPIHLENKVEEVCNILNQNGTYNPTTLRWKQFPQDPKDQSPDEPKVFLPLADIFKAIVQAAQQLDPQLEPNFELVVDGYVAPISERGNDSRPDGFFKITDKALSEMRKKCEVLMKKEGWEDVPRASEATHGTTNEPKKSPQLSTNTSEKPKRPPPPPVYEITAPQEFKKANFTQKLDDDIIKLMWNMSRILALDPCRRFTLGFTIEDCSFRLWVLNRGTLLRTQAFDFMKDQRKLVTVFLSFAFSSAENMGWDP
;
A
#
# COMPACT_ATOMS: atom_id res chain seq x y z
N MET A 1 -12.55 -52.36 76.11
CA MET A 1 -12.68 -51.02 76.73
C MET A 1 -11.79 -50.09 75.94
N GLU A 2 -12.30 -48.91 75.58
CA GLU A 2 -11.66 -47.93 74.69
C GLU A 2 -10.17 -47.67 74.99
N PRO A 3 -9.45 -47.15 73.99
CA PRO A 3 -9.14 -45.74 74.12
C PRO A 3 -9.27 -44.93 72.81
N SER A 4 -9.90 -43.77 72.97
CA SER A 4 -9.66 -42.46 72.34
C SER A 4 -9.07 -42.43 70.92
N LYS A 5 -9.92 -42.10 69.94
CA LYS A 5 -9.48 -41.64 68.62
C LYS A 5 -9.17 -40.15 68.67
N ASP A 6 -7.89 -39.82 68.82
CA ASP A 6 -7.35 -38.51 68.44
C ASP A 6 -7.58 -38.32 66.92
N THR A 7 -8.43 -37.35 66.58
CA THR A 7 -8.62 -36.91 65.19
C THR A 7 -8.03 -35.51 65.09
N THR A 8 -6.70 -35.42 64.91
CA THR A 8 -6.04 -34.17 64.57
C THR A 8 -6.23 -33.92 63.08
N SER A 9 -7.25 -33.14 62.72
CA SER A 9 -7.39 -32.60 61.37
C SER A 9 -6.31 -31.55 61.15
N THR A 10 -5.27 -31.89 60.38
CA THR A 10 -4.32 -30.93 59.83
C THR A 10 -5.05 -30.15 58.73
N GLU A 11 -5.69 -29.05 59.11
CA GLU A 11 -6.29 -28.09 58.19
C GLU A 11 -5.15 -27.46 57.36
N GLN A 12 -5.06 -27.84 56.08
CA GLN A 12 -4.20 -27.18 55.11
C GLN A 12 -4.64 -25.71 55.01
N LEU A 13 -3.86 -24.80 55.60
CA LEU A 13 -3.93 -23.37 55.37
C LEU A 13 -3.84 -23.10 53.87
N ARG A 14 -4.99 -22.87 53.22
CA ARG A 14 -5.05 -22.25 51.90
C ARG A 14 -4.38 -20.89 51.99
N ALA A 15 -3.37 -20.67 51.16
CA ALA A 15 -2.76 -19.36 50.99
C ALA A 15 -3.82 -18.35 50.56
N SER A 16 -4.04 -17.33 51.39
CA SER A 16 -4.93 -16.20 51.10
C SER A 16 -4.42 -15.42 49.90
N THR A 17 -5.29 -15.20 48.92
CA THR A 17 -5.06 -14.31 47.77
C THR A 17 -4.64 -12.92 48.28
N PRO A 18 -3.57 -12.30 47.74
CA PRO A 18 -3.21 -10.95 48.13
C PRO A 18 -4.32 -9.96 47.71
N PRO A 19 -4.54 -8.88 48.48
CA PRO A 19 -5.54 -7.88 48.15
C PRO A 19 -5.21 -7.22 46.80
N PRO A 20 -6.23 -6.78 46.05
CA PRO A 20 -6.04 -6.16 44.75
C PRO A 20 -5.18 -4.90 44.91
N SER A 21 -4.02 -4.89 44.24
CA SER A 21 -3.16 -3.71 44.18
C SER A 21 -3.94 -2.56 43.55
N SER A 22 -4.15 -1.49 44.30
CA SER A 22 -4.97 -0.32 43.91
C SER A 22 -4.28 0.61 42.91
N LEU A 23 -3.37 0.09 42.08
CA LEU A 23 -2.83 0.81 40.94
C LEU A 23 -3.65 0.43 39.71
N GLN A 24 -4.90 0.92 39.66
CA GLN A 24 -5.59 1.08 38.39
C GLN A 24 -4.79 2.11 37.60
N SER A 25 -3.87 1.63 36.76
CA SER A 25 -3.34 2.45 35.67
C SER A 25 -4.56 2.96 34.92
N PRO A 26 -4.76 4.29 34.75
CA PRO A 26 -5.89 4.76 33.97
C PRO A 26 -5.80 4.10 32.60
N GLU A 27 -6.87 3.43 32.16
CA GLU A 27 -6.94 2.91 30.81
C GLU A 27 -6.50 4.02 29.85
N THR A 28 -5.57 3.70 28.95
CA THR A 28 -5.11 4.69 27.98
C THR A 28 -6.34 5.16 27.20
N PRO A 29 -6.74 6.44 27.31
CA PRO A 29 -8.00 6.88 26.75
C PRO A 29 -8.00 6.65 25.25
N ALA A 30 -9.11 6.12 24.73
CA ALA A 30 -9.27 5.88 23.30
C ALA A 30 -9.02 7.20 22.54
N ARG A 31 -7.96 7.24 21.73
CA ARG A 31 -7.66 8.42 20.92
C ARG A 31 -8.79 8.60 19.92
N LEU A 32 -9.39 9.79 19.90
CA LEU A 32 -10.44 10.15 18.96
C LEU A 32 -9.94 9.95 17.53
N LYS A 33 -10.62 9.08 16.76
CA LYS A 33 -10.27 8.87 15.34
C LYS A 33 -10.70 10.08 14.53
N THR A 34 -9.76 10.95 14.17
CA THR A 34 -10.05 12.20 13.42
C THR A 34 -10.85 11.95 12.14
N ALA A 35 -10.53 10.85 11.42
CA ALA A 35 -11.23 10.46 10.20
C ALA A 35 -12.73 10.09 10.39
N SER A 36 -13.17 9.90 11.63
CA SER A 36 -14.58 9.63 11.98
C SER A 36 -15.39 10.89 12.26
N LEU A 37 -14.76 12.05 12.38
CA LEU A 37 -15.44 13.30 12.72
C LEU A 37 -16.31 13.78 11.55
N PRO A 38 -17.54 14.28 11.82
CA PRO A 38 -18.39 14.84 10.76
C PRO A 38 -17.68 15.94 9.98
N ARG A 39 -17.01 16.88 10.67
CA ARG A 39 -16.26 17.97 10.05
C ARG A 39 -15.20 17.48 9.06
N PHE A 40 -14.48 16.42 9.41
CA PHE A 40 -13.47 15.81 8.56
C PHE A 40 -14.10 15.23 7.27
N ARG A 41 -15.29 14.63 7.38
CA ARG A 41 -15.99 14.03 6.23
C ARG A 41 -16.60 15.07 5.30
N THR A 42 -17.16 16.13 5.87
CA THR A 42 -17.91 17.15 5.13
C THR A 42 -17.07 18.33 4.64
N ASP A 43 -15.82 18.48 5.09
CA ASP A 43 -14.97 19.58 4.63
C ASP A 43 -14.78 19.52 3.10
N PRO A 44 -14.94 20.61 2.33
CA PRO A 44 -14.66 20.61 0.90
C PRO A 44 -13.17 20.69 0.56
N SER A 45 -12.31 21.11 1.50
CA SER A 45 -10.87 21.31 1.30
C SER A 45 -10.08 20.05 1.61
N LEU A 46 -9.43 19.49 0.59
CA LEU A 46 -8.46 18.39 0.75
C LEU A 46 -7.35 18.75 1.73
N GLN A 47 -6.86 19.99 1.67
CA GLN A 47 -5.75 20.44 2.50
C GLN A 47 -6.12 20.48 3.99
N ASN A 48 -7.36 20.87 4.31
CA ASN A 48 -7.85 20.87 5.67
C ASN A 48 -7.95 19.44 6.21
N LYS A 49 -8.54 18.52 5.44
CA LYS A 49 -8.64 17.11 5.83
C LYS A 49 -7.26 16.48 6.03
N ARG A 50 -6.30 16.76 5.15
CA ARG A 50 -4.91 16.33 5.28
C ARG A 50 -4.28 16.85 6.58
N THR A 51 -4.44 18.14 6.86
CA THR A 51 -3.93 18.77 8.09
C THR A 51 -4.55 18.15 9.35
N GLU A 52 -5.87 17.92 9.36
CA GLU A 52 -6.55 17.26 10.46
C GLU A 52 -6.09 15.80 10.65
N LEU A 53 -5.96 15.04 9.55
CA LEU A 53 -5.47 13.67 9.59
C LEU A 53 -4.07 13.61 10.23
N VAL A 54 -3.19 14.51 9.81
CA VAL A 54 -1.81 14.63 10.30
C VAL A 54 -1.77 15.03 11.77
N GLY A 55 -2.62 15.97 12.21
CA GLY A 55 -2.76 16.29 13.64
C GLY A 55 -3.21 15.10 14.50
N GLY A 56 -3.85 14.10 13.88
CA GLY A 56 -4.25 12.84 14.49
C GLY A 56 -3.15 11.76 14.57
N LEU A 57 -1.97 12.00 14.00
CA LEU A 57 -0.87 11.02 13.99
C LEU A 57 -0.04 11.05 15.27
N PRO A 58 0.72 9.97 15.58
CA PRO A 58 1.73 10.06 16.62
C PRO A 58 2.75 11.15 16.29
N LYS A 59 3.28 11.83 17.31
CA LYS A 59 4.31 12.88 17.15
C LYS A 59 5.60 12.35 16.52
N PHE A 60 5.82 11.04 16.59
CA PHE A 60 6.96 10.34 16.01
C PHE A 60 6.45 9.17 15.15
N ILE A 61 6.96 9.05 13.93
CA ILE A 61 6.72 7.91 13.05
C ILE A 61 7.85 6.92 13.32
N GLY A 62 7.51 5.67 13.65
CA GLY A 62 8.51 4.63 13.88
C GLY A 62 9.39 4.47 12.64
N GLU A 63 10.70 4.62 12.80
CA GLU A 63 11.68 4.41 11.74
C GLU A 63 12.46 3.11 12.02
N ILE A 64 12.53 2.24 11.02
CA ILE A 64 13.23 0.95 11.09
C ILE A 64 14.32 0.84 10.03
N SER A 65 15.28 -0.07 10.20
CA SER A 65 16.31 -0.31 9.20
C SER A 65 15.69 -0.88 7.91
N VAL A 66 16.37 -0.65 6.78
CA VAL A 66 15.92 -1.21 5.49
C VAL A 66 15.95 -2.75 5.53
N ASP A 67 16.95 -3.33 6.16
CA ASP A 67 17.11 -4.79 6.28
C ASP A 67 16.00 -5.42 7.13
N ASP A 68 15.64 -4.80 8.27
CA ASP A 68 14.53 -5.28 9.09
C ASP A 68 13.20 -5.17 8.34
N TYR A 69 13.00 -4.09 7.58
CA TYR A 69 11.82 -3.95 6.74
C TYR A 69 11.78 -5.06 5.68
N PHE A 70 12.89 -5.32 4.99
CA PHE A 70 12.98 -6.36 3.96
C PHE A 70 12.70 -7.75 4.53
N LYS A 71 13.14 -7.99 5.76
CA LYS A 71 12.97 -9.27 6.45
C LYS A 71 11.57 -9.49 7.01
N HIS A 72 10.91 -8.43 7.49
CA HIS A 72 9.70 -8.56 8.31
C HIS A 72 8.44 -7.93 7.72
N VAL A 73 8.57 -7.04 6.74
CA VAL A 73 7.45 -6.23 6.20
C VAL A 73 7.32 -6.35 4.69
N LEU A 74 8.45 -6.29 3.97
CA LEU A 74 8.46 -6.39 2.52
C LEU A 74 7.86 -7.74 2.11
N PRO A 75 6.94 -7.77 1.13
CA PRO A 75 6.40 -9.02 0.63
C PRO A 75 7.52 -9.99 0.19
N PRO A 76 7.44 -11.28 0.55
CA PRO A 76 8.46 -12.24 0.17
C PRO A 76 8.49 -12.40 -1.35
N LEU A 77 9.69 -12.62 -1.90
CA LEU A 77 9.82 -12.98 -3.30
C LEU A 77 9.18 -14.37 -3.54
N PRO A 78 8.60 -14.61 -4.73
CA PRO A 78 8.21 -15.96 -5.12
C PRO A 78 9.39 -16.91 -5.00
N ILE A 79 9.12 -18.17 -4.64
CA ILE A 79 10.14 -19.23 -4.51
C ILE A 79 11.04 -19.30 -5.75
N HIS A 80 10.45 -19.10 -6.94
CA HIS A 80 11.16 -19.10 -8.23
C HIS A 80 12.21 -17.99 -8.40
N LEU A 81 12.08 -16.90 -7.64
CA LEU A 81 13.00 -15.75 -7.62
C LEU A 81 13.84 -15.68 -6.33
N GLU A 82 13.63 -16.61 -5.40
CA GLU A 82 14.44 -16.69 -4.19
C GLU A 82 15.91 -16.86 -4.56
N ASN A 83 16.77 -16.02 -4.01
CA ASN A 83 18.21 -15.94 -4.31
C ASN A 83 18.59 -15.52 -5.76
N LYS A 84 17.63 -15.20 -6.64
CA LYS A 84 17.91 -14.77 -8.03
C LYS A 84 18.04 -13.26 -8.23
N VAL A 85 17.91 -12.46 -7.17
CA VAL A 85 18.03 -10.99 -7.24
C VAL A 85 19.36 -10.58 -7.89
N GLU A 86 20.46 -11.27 -7.55
CA GLU A 86 21.78 -10.97 -8.12
C GLU A 86 21.86 -11.29 -9.62
N GLU A 87 21.24 -12.37 -10.05
CA GLU A 87 21.15 -12.73 -11.48
C GLU A 87 20.35 -11.69 -12.27
N VAL A 88 19.25 -11.19 -11.70
CA VAL A 88 18.48 -10.09 -12.28
C VAL A 88 19.33 -8.82 -12.39
N CYS A 89 20.07 -8.45 -11.33
CA CYS A 89 21.01 -7.33 -11.38
C CYS A 89 22.08 -7.53 -12.48
N ASN A 90 22.62 -8.73 -12.62
CA ASN A 90 23.60 -9.05 -13.67
C ASN A 90 23.03 -8.88 -15.08
N ILE A 91 21.81 -9.34 -15.33
CA ILE A 91 21.12 -9.12 -16.62
C ILE A 91 20.96 -7.62 -16.92
N LEU A 92 20.53 -6.84 -15.92
CA LEU A 92 20.36 -5.38 -16.05
C LEU A 92 21.69 -4.65 -16.29
N ASN A 93 22.79 -5.18 -15.75
CA ASN A 93 24.13 -4.64 -15.98
C ASN A 93 24.62 -4.96 -17.39
N GLN A 94 24.44 -6.20 -17.83
CA GLN A 94 24.87 -6.68 -19.16
C GLN A 94 24.10 -6.02 -20.30
N ASN A 95 22.80 -5.77 -20.12
CA ASN A 95 21.97 -5.10 -21.12
C ASN A 95 22.08 -3.56 -21.08
N GLY A 96 22.89 -3.01 -20.16
CA GLY A 96 23.15 -1.59 -20.03
C GLY A 96 21.99 -0.78 -19.43
N THR A 97 21.01 -1.41 -18.79
CA THR A 97 19.95 -0.72 -18.04
C THR A 97 20.50 -0.08 -16.77
N TYR A 98 21.45 -0.74 -16.11
CA TYR A 98 22.18 -0.20 -14.97
C TYR A 98 23.69 -0.22 -15.24
N ASN A 99 24.39 0.82 -14.84
CA ASN A 99 25.83 0.89 -14.93
C ASN A 99 26.44 0.77 -13.51
N PRO A 100 27.10 -0.35 -13.17
CA PRO A 100 27.67 -0.56 -11.84
C PRO A 100 28.91 0.30 -11.57
N THR A 101 29.58 0.82 -12.61
CA THR A 101 30.75 1.69 -12.46
C THR A 101 30.32 3.13 -12.12
N THR A 102 29.28 3.62 -12.77
CA THR A 102 28.78 4.99 -12.52
C THR A 102 27.68 5.04 -11.47
N LEU A 103 27.18 3.88 -11.02
CA LEU A 103 26.08 3.74 -10.09
C LEU A 103 24.83 4.51 -10.57
N ARG A 104 24.44 4.27 -11.83
CA ARG A 104 23.32 4.97 -12.47
C ARG A 104 22.47 4.06 -13.33
N TRP A 105 21.17 4.31 -13.27
CA TRP A 105 20.21 3.79 -14.23
C TRP A 105 20.34 4.56 -15.54
N LYS A 106 20.28 3.87 -16.69
CA LYS A 106 20.34 4.49 -18.02
C LYS A 106 19.29 5.60 -18.19
N GLN A 107 18.13 5.39 -17.59
CA GLN A 107 16.98 6.28 -17.56
C GLN A 107 17.20 7.54 -16.71
N PHE A 108 18.17 7.52 -15.78
CA PHE A 108 18.53 8.63 -14.90
C PHE A 108 20.01 9.02 -15.08
N PRO A 109 20.35 9.74 -16.17
CA PRO A 109 21.72 10.19 -16.39
C PRO A 109 22.19 11.27 -15.40
N GLN A 110 21.24 11.96 -14.75
CA GLN A 110 21.46 12.99 -13.74
C GLN A 110 20.51 12.79 -12.57
N ASP A 111 20.91 13.26 -11.38
CA ASP A 111 20.07 13.22 -10.18
C ASP A 111 18.77 14.02 -10.41
N PRO A 112 17.61 13.59 -9.89
CA PRO A 112 16.33 14.26 -10.09
C PRO A 112 16.32 15.76 -9.76
N LYS A 113 17.09 16.20 -8.75
CA LYS A 113 17.23 17.62 -8.40
C LYS A 113 17.85 18.47 -9.51
N ASP A 114 18.69 17.87 -10.34
CA ASP A 114 19.48 18.55 -11.38
C ASP A 114 18.76 18.54 -12.74
N GLN A 115 17.64 17.82 -12.85
CA GLN A 115 16.88 17.73 -14.09
C GLN A 115 15.95 18.93 -14.30
N SER A 116 15.82 19.38 -15.55
CA SER A 116 14.97 20.52 -15.95
C SER A 116 13.44 20.29 -15.91
N PRO A 117 12.89 19.11 -16.27
CA PRO A 117 11.43 18.91 -16.34
C PRO A 117 10.69 19.16 -15.03
N ASP A 118 9.37 19.38 -15.15
CA ASP A 118 8.43 19.41 -14.01
C ASP A 118 8.54 18.12 -13.18
N GLU A 119 8.40 18.23 -11.86
CA GLU A 119 8.50 17.14 -10.88
C GLU A 119 7.85 15.80 -11.28
N PRO A 120 6.57 15.73 -11.71
CA PRO A 120 5.96 14.45 -12.08
C PRO A 120 6.58 13.83 -13.34
N LYS A 121 7.24 14.61 -14.20
CA LYS A 121 7.90 14.09 -15.41
C LYS A 121 9.27 13.49 -15.10
N VAL A 122 9.95 13.98 -14.05
CA VAL A 122 11.29 13.53 -13.68
C VAL A 122 11.28 12.06 -13.26
N PHE A 123 10.18 11.58 -12.65
CA PHE A 123 10.08 10.22 -12.14
C PHE A 123 9.35 9.24 -13.07
N LEU A 124 8.81 9.69 -14.21
CA LEU A 124 8.26 8.81 -15.26
C LEU A 124 9.19 7.63 -15.62
N PRO A 125 10.53 7.81 -15.70
CA PRO A 125 11.41 6.71 -16.07
C PRO A 125 11.49 5.56 -15.04
N LEU A 126 10.93 5.72 -13.83
CA LEU A 126 10.78 4.61 -12.88
C LEU A 126 9.91 3.48 -13.43
N ALA A 127 8.88 3.81 -14.22
CA ALA A 127 8.02 2.81 -14.86
C ALA A 127 8.82 1.95 -15.87
N ASP A 128 9.75 2.57 -16.60
CA ASP A 128 10.63 1.86 -17.54
C ASP A 128 11.65 0.98 -16.81
N ILE A 129 12.19 1.45 -15.68
CA ILE A 129 13.09 0.65 -14.82
C ILE A 129 12.35 -0.56 -14.25
N PHE A 130 11.14 -0.36 -13.73
CA PHE A 130 10.28 -1.44 -13.25
C PHE A 130 10.03 -2.48 -14.34
N LYS A 131 9.65 -2.03 -15.54
CA LYS A 131 9.44 -2.92 -16.68
C LYS A 131 10.70 -3.70 -17.06
N ALA A 132 11.86 -3.05 -17.07
CA ALA A 132 13.14 -3.71 -17.34
C ALA A 132 13.48 -4.78 -16.29
N ILE A 133 13.21 -4.51 -15.00
CA ILE A 133 13.40 -5.47 -13.91
C ILE A 133 12.48 -6.68 -14.06
N VAL A 134 11.19 -6.46 -14.36
CA VAL A 134 10.23 -7.54 -14.62
C VAL A 134 10.67 -8.38 -15.81
N GLN A 135 11.09 -7.75 -16.91
CA GLN A 135 11.58 -8.45 -18.09
C GLN A 135 12.84 -9.25 -17.81
N ALA A 136 13.78 -8.73 -17.02
CA ALA A 136 14.98 -9.45 -16.62
C ALA A 136 14.65 -10.68 -15.75
N ALA A 137 13.68 -10.57 -14.83
CA ALA A 137 13.18 -11.73 -14.09
C ALA A 137 12.52 -12.78 -15.00
N GLN A 138 11.73 -12.35 -15.98
CA GLN A 138 11.08 -13.24 -16.95
C GLN A 138 12.08 -13.94 -17.90
N GLN A 139 13.29 -13.38 -18.09
CA GLN A 139 14.35 -14.08 -18.81
C GLN A 139 14.90 -15.28 -18.01
N LEU A 140 14.94 -15.17 -16.67
CA LEU A 140 15.37 -16.25 -15.79
C LEU A 140 14.28 -17.32 -15.62
N ASP A 141 13.02 -16.91 -15.61
CA ASP A 141 11.87 -17.81 -15.54
C ASP A 141 10.70 -17.25 -16.39
N PRO A 142 10.51 -17.77 -17.61
CA PRO A 142 9.44 -17.33 -18.50
C PRO A 142 8.02 -17.58 -17.98
N GLN A 143 7.84 -18.38 -16.93
CA GLN A 143 6.52 -18.64 -16.33
C GLN A 143 6.11 -17.54 -15.34
N LEU A 144 7.04 -16.64 -14.99
CA LEU A 144 6.74 -15.53 -14.10
C LEU A 144 5.77 -14.55 -14.75
N GLU A 145 4.63 -14.38 -14.09
CA GLU A 145 3.64 -13.39 -14.46
C GLU A 145 3.50 -12.35 -13.33
N PRO A 146 3.64 -11.05 -13.62
CA PRO A 146 3.45 -10.02 -12.62
C PRO A 146 1.97 -9.89 -12.25
N ASN A 147 1.70 -9.87 -10.95
CA ASN A 147 0.37 -9.59 -10.40
C ASN A 147 0.10 -8.10 -10.28
N PHE A 148 1.15 -7.28 -10.33
CA PHE A 148 1.04 -5.83 -10.20
C PHE A 148 1.84 -5.08 -11.26
N GLU A 149 1.27 -3.97 -11.72
CA GLU A 149 1.89 -3.02 -12.63
C GLU A 149 2.18 -1.69 -11.92
N LEU A 150 3.38 -1.13 -12.14
CA LEU A 150 3.72 0.20 -11.66
C LEU A 150 3.11 1.26 -12.61
N VAL A 151 2.30 2.14 -12.04
CA VAL A 151 1.75 3.32 -12.74
C VAL A 151 2.38 4.57 -12.13
N VAL A 152 3.06 5.36 -12.94
CA VAL A 152 3.59 6.68 -12.57
C VAL A 152 2.85 7.74 -13.39
N ASP A 153 1.84 8.36 -12.78
CA ASP A 153 1.02 9.40 -13.40
C ASP A 153 0.36 10.27 -12.32
N GLY A 154 1.00 11.37 -11.96
CA GLY A 154 0.51 12.35 -10.98
C GLY A 154 -0.76 13.13 -11.39
N TYR A 155 -1.35 12.81 -12.55
CA TYR A 155 -2.61 13.41 -12.98
C TYR A 155 -3.82 12.46 -12.82
N VAL A 156 -3.59 11.22 -12.39
CA VAL A 156 -4.65 10.21 -12.22
C VAL A 156 -5.18 10.25 -10.78
N ALA A 157 -6.48 10.53 -10.64
CA ALA A 157 -7.19 10.36 -9.38
C ALA A 157 -7.92 9.00 -9.40
N PRO A 158 -7.54 8.03 -8.54
CA PRO A 158 -8.28 6.78 -8.43
C PRO A 158 -9.77 7.02 -8.13
N ILE A 159 -10.64 6.24 -8.76
CA ILE A 159 -12.09 6.36 -8.60
C ILE A 159 -12.51 5.84 -7.22
N SER A 160 -13.41 6.56 -6.55
CA SER A 160 -14.10 6.07 -5.34
C SER A 160 -15.50 6.67 -5.25
N GLU A 161 -16.41 5.96 -4.58
CA GLU A 161 -17.82 6.36 -4.39
C GLU A 161 -17.94 7.63 -3.55
N ARG A 162 -16.90 7.95 -2.77
CA ARG A 162 -16.84 9.16 -1.93
C ARG A 162 -16.19 10.36 -2.63
N GLY A 163 -15.93 10.25 -3.94
CA GLY A 163 -15.19 11.24 -4.72
C GLY A 163 -13.70 11.27 -4.37
N ASN A 164 -12.87 11.75 -5.31
CA ASN A 164 -11.43 11.87 -5.09
C ASN A 164 -10.83 13.05 -5.88
N ASP A 165 -10.11 13.89 -5.16
CA ASP A 165 -9.26 14.98 -5.66
C ASP A 165 -7.77 14.70 -5.43
N SER A 166 -7.43 13.67 -4.65
CA SER A 166 -6.06 13.25 -4.40
C SER A 166 -5.52 12.45 -5.60
N ARG A 167 -4.38 12.89 -6.09
CA ARG A 167 -3.64 12.31 -7.22
C ARG A 167 -2.26 11.94 -6.69
N PRO A 168 -2.02 10.68 -6.27
CA PRO A 168 -0.67 10.24 -5.95
C PRO A 168 0.21 10.34 -7.21
N ASP A 169 1.51 10.58 -7.04
CA ASP A 169 2.44 10.65 -8.17
C ASP A 169 2.62 9.29 -8.87
N GLY A 170 2.46 8.21 -8.10
CA GLY A 170 2.41 6.85 -8.62
C GLY A 170 1.71 5.87 -7.69
N PHE A 171 1.43 4.67 -8.18
CA PHE A 171 0.85 3.56 -7.42
C PHE A 171 1.09 2.24 -8.14
N PHE A 172 0.92 1.13 -7.42
CA PHE A 172 0.82 -0.19 -8.03
C PHE A 172 -0.64 -0.52 -8.28
N LYS A 173 -0.97 -1.02 -9.48
CA LYS A 173 -2.29 -1.52 -9.83
C LYS A 173 -2.24 -3.03 -9.97
N ILE A 174 -3.24 -3.74 -9.43
CA ILE A 174 -3.38 -5.18 -9.63
C ILE A 174 -3.73 -5.46 -11.10
N THR A 175 -3.11 -6.46 -11.71
CA THR A 175 -3.40 -6.83 -13.10
C THR A 175 -4.79 -7.45 -13.22
N ASP A 176 -5.43 -7.31 -14.38
CA ASP A 176 -6.77 -7.85 -14.62
C ASP A 176 -6.82 -9.38 -14.40
N LYS A 177 -5.72 -10.07 -14.72
CA LYS A 177 -5.56 -11.50 -14.47
C LYS A 177 -5.57 -11.80 -12.97
N ALA A 178 -4.67 -11.20 -12.20
CA ALA A 178 -4.56 -11.42 -10.76
C ALA A 178 -5.86 -11.02 -10.02
N LEU A 179 -6.51 -9.95 -10.46
CA LEU A 179 -7.80 -9.51 -9.95
C LEU A 179 -8.91 -10.53 -10.22
N SER A 180 -8.95 -11.10 -11.43
CA SER A 180 -9.90 -12.15 -11.81
C SER A 180 -9.69 -13.41 -10.97
N GLU A 181 -8.44 -13.81 -10.76
CA GLU A 181 -8.08 -14.96 -9.91
C GLU A 181 -8.48 -14.74 -8.45
N MET A 182 -8.20 -13.56 -7.90
CA MET A 182 -8.63 -13.18 -6.55
C MET A 182 -10.15 -13.26 -6.41
N ARG A 183 -10.91 -12.70 -7.36
CA ARG A 183 -12.39 -12.75 -7.35
C ARG A 183 -12.92 -14.18 -7.37
N LYS A 184 -12.36 -15.04 -8.23
CA LYS A 184 -12.72 -16.47 -8.30
C LYS A 184 -12.44 -17.19 -6.99
N LYS A 185 -11.29 -16.93 -6.36
CA LYS A 185 -10.94 -17.49 -5.05
C LYS A 185 -11.96 -17.09 -3.99
N CYS A 186 -12.32 -15.80 -3.93
CA CYS A 186 -13.36 -15.31 -3.03
C CYS A 186 -14.71 -15.99 -3.29
N GLU A 187 -15.13 -16.14 -4.55
CA GLU A 187 -16.38 -16.84 -4.88
C GLU A 187 -16.39 -18.30 -4.39
N VAL A 188 -15.30 -19.03 -4.57
CA VAL A 188 -15.17 -20.41 -4.06
C VAL A 188 -15.26 -20.46 -2.54
N LEU A 189 -14.61 -19.53 -1.84
CA LEU A 189 -14.66 -19.45 -0.38
C LEU A 189 -16.06 -19.10 0.12
N MET A 190 -16.73 -18.13 -0.51
CA MET A 190 -18.10 -17.74 -0.16
C MET A 190 -19.08 -18.92 -0.28
N LYS A 191 -18.94 -19.73 -1.34
CA LYS A 191 -19.74 -20.96 -1.51
C LYS A 191 -19.43 -21.99 -0.44
N LYS A 192 -18.15 -22.21 -0.14
CA LYS A 192 -17.71 -23.16 0.89
C LYS A 192 -18.22 -22.81 2.28
N GLU A 193 -18.23 -21.52 2.61
CA GLU A 193 -18.66 -21.00 3.92
C GLU A 193 -20.19 -20.75 4.00
N GLY A 194 -20.95 -21.11 2.96
CA GLY A 194 -22.42 -21.01 2.97
C GLY A 194 -22.97 -19.59 2.86
N TRP A 195 -22.21 -18.65 2.28
CA TRP A 195 -22.62 -17.25 2.09
C TRP A 195 -23.40 -17.01 0.77
N GLU A 196 -23.94 -18.06 0.14
CA GLU A 196 -24.61 -17.98 -1.16
C GLU A 196 -25.88 -17.10 -1.14
N ASP A 197 -26.51 -16.93 0.02
CA ASP A 197 -27.81 -16.25 0.19
C ASP A 197 -27.72 -14.78 0.62
N VAL A 198 -26.54 -14.15 0.65
CA VAL A 198 -26.45 -12.71 0.94
C VAL A 198 -26.83 -11.92 -0.32
N PRO A 199 -27.95 -11.18 -0.32
CA PRO A 199 -28.38 -10.44 -1.50
C PRO A 199 -27.28 -9.47 -1.93
N ARG A 200 -26.92 -9.49 -3.21
CA ARG A 200 -26.00 -8.50 -3.76
C ARG A 200 -26.66 -7.13 -3.58
N ALA A 201 -25.96 -6.14 -3.04
CA ALA A 201 -26.53 -4.82 -2.75
C ALA A 201 -27.18 -4.13 -3.98
N SER A 202 -26.91 -4.60 -5.20
CA SER A 202 -27.57 -4.19 -6.44
C SER A 202 -29.01 -4.69 -6.61
N GLU A 203 -29.48 -5.64 -5.79
CA GLU A 203 -30.86 -6.17 -5.84
C GLU A 203 -31.78 -5.51 -4.79
N ALA A 204 -31.20 -4.78 -3.83
CA ALA A 204 -31.96 -3.93 -2.94
C ALA A 204 -32.13 -2.56 -3.59
N THR A 205 -33.34 -2.28 -4.10
CA THR A 205 -33.85 -1.02 -4.67
C THR A 205 -33.75 -0.80 -6.18
N HIS A 206 -34.59 -1.51 -6.95
CA HIS A 206 -35.26 -0.88 -8.10
C HIS A 206 -36.76 -1.17 -8.01
N GLY A 207 -37.47 -0.28 -7.29
CA GLY A 207 -38.88 -0.06 -7.52
C GLY A 207 -39.05 0.51 -8.93
N THR A 208 -39.83 -0.19 -9.73
CA THR A 208 -40.11 0.09 -11.14
C THR A 208 -40.79 1.45 -11.29
N THR A 209 -40.11 2.41 -11.91
CA THR A 209 -40.78 3.54 -12.57
C THR A 209 -40.23 3.66 -13.98
N ASN A 210 -41.09 3.31 -14.94
CA ASN A 210 -40.85 3.41 -16.37
C ASN A 210 -40.88 4.89 -16.80
N GLU A 211 -39.78 5.39 -17.35
CA GLU A 211 -39.82 6.53 -18.28
C GLU A 211 -39.03 6.22 -19.57
N PRO A 212 -39.45 6.75 -20.73
CA PRO A 212 -38.98 6.26 -22.03
C PRO A 212 -37.64 6.88 -22.41
N LYS A 213 -36.72 6.02 -22.87
CA LYS A 213 -35.44 6.41 -23.49
C LYS A 213 -35.70 7.20 -24.78
N LYS A 214 -35.38 8.49 -24.79
CA LYS A 214 -35.11 9.24 -26.02
C LYS A 214 -33.65 9.04 -26.42
N SER A 215 -33.44 8.45 -27.59
CA SER A 215 -32.15 8.36 -28.28
C SER A 215 -31.79 9.72 -28.90
N PRO A 216 -30.55 10.23 -28.71
CA PRO A 216 -30.02 11.26 -29.58
C PRO A 216 -29.20 10.63 -30.71
N GLN A 217 -29.50 11.07 -31.93
CA GLN A 217 -28.81 10.70 -33.15
C GLN A 217 -27.36 11.23 -33.20
N LEU A 218 -26.55 10.47 -33.95
CA LEU A 218 -25.15 10.68 -34.29
C LEU A 218 -24.95 11.83 -35.29
N SER A 219 -24.07 12.78 -34.97
CA SER A 219 -23.24 13.60 -35.88
C SER A 219 -22.31 14.45 -34.98
N THR A 220 -21.02 14.73 -35.22
CA THR A 220 -20.13 14.70 -36.38
C THR A 220 -18.68 14.50 -35.92
N ASN A 221 -17.83 14.08 -36.86
CA ASN A 221 -16.38 13.88 -36.76
C ASN A 221 -15.63 15.02 -36.05
N THR A 222 -14.88 14.67 -35.00
CA THR A 222 -13.67 15.40 -34.58
C THR A 222 -12.58 14.36 -34.38
N SER A 223 -11.38 14.59 -34.92
CA SER A 223 -10.24 13.68 -34.78
C SER A 223 -9.97 13.38 -33.31
N GLU A 224 -10.36 12.20 -32.84
CA GLU A 224 -10.13 11.78 -31.46
C GLU A 224 -8.64 11.55 -31.26
N LYS A 225 -8.00 12.49 -30.53
CA LYS A 225 -6.76 12.17 -29.81
C LYS A 225 -7.06 10.92 -28.94
N PRO A 226 -6.13 9.96 -28.83
CA PRO A 226 -6.37 8.77 -28.02
C PRO A 226 -6.80 9.18 -26.61
N LYS A 227 -8.04 8.85 -26.25
CA LYS A 227 -8.61 9.14 -24.92
C LYS A 227 -7.76 8.37 -23.91
N ARG A 228 -7.26 9.09 -22.89
CA ARG A 228 -6.55 8.48 -21.75
C ARG A 228 -7.44 7.36 -21.16
N PRO A 229 -6.87 6.20 -20.79
CA PRO A 229 -7.64 5.15 -20.13
C PRO A 229 -8.32 5.70 -18.86
N PRO A 230 -9.51 5.18 -18.50
CA PRO A 230 -10.19 5.61 -17.28
C PRO A 230 -9.30 5.32 -16.06
N PRO A 231 -9.30 6.19 -15.03
CA PRO A 231 -8.61 5.93 -13.78
C PRO A 231 -9.09 4.62 -13.14
N PRO A 232 -8.21 3.84 -12.50
CA PRO A 232 -8.63 2.64 -11.80
C PRO A 232 -9.42 2.98 -10.52
N PRO A 233 -10.30 2.09 -10.05
CA PRO A 233 -10.90 2.22 -8.74
C PRO A 233 -9.86 2.05 -7.63
N VAL A 234 -10.09 2.70 -6.49
CA VAL A 234 -9.18 2.64 -5.32
C VAL A 234 -8.94 1.20 -4.81
N TYR A 235 -9.89 0.30 -5.05
CA TYR A 235 -9.85 -1.11 -4.66
C TYR A 235 -8.85 -1.95 -5.45
N GLU A 236 -8.43 -1.45 -6.62
CA GLU A 236 -7.50 -2.12 -7.53
C GLU A 236 -6.06 -1.58 -7.39
N ILE A 237 -5.83 -0.61 -6.50
CA ILE A 237 -4.51 -0.03 -6.30
C ILE A 237 -3.92 -0.36 -4.93
N THR A 238 -2.60 -0.26 -4.83
CA THR A 238 -1.80 -0.39 -3.61
C THR A 238 -0.51 0.41 -3.75
N ALA A 239 0.29 0.48 -2.69
CA ALA A 239 1.60 1.13 -2.69
C ALA A 239 1.59 2.52 -3.36
N PRO A 240 0.74 3.47 -2.91
CA PRO A 240 0.79 4.85 -3.40
C PRO A 240 2.17 5.47 -3.16
N GLN A 241 2.50 6.43 -4.00
CA GLN A 241 3.84 6.99 -4.15
C GLN A 241 3.75 8.50 -4.24
N GLU A 242 4.70 9.17 -3.61
CA GLU A 242 4.85 10.62 -3.68
C GLU A 242 6.32 10.94 -3.92
N PHE A 243 6.58 11.88 -4.82
CA PHE A 243 7.92 12.20 -5.28
C PHE A 243 8.26 13.67 -5.10
N LYS A 244 9.51 13.92 -4.72
CA LYS A 244 10.12 15.24 -4.66
C LYS A 244 11.39 15.29 -5.49
N LYS A 245 11.59 16.35 -6.27
CA LYS A 245 12.88 16.54 -6.99
C LYS A 245 14.06 16.76 -6.06
N ALA A 246 13.87 17.40 -4.91
CA ALA A 246 14.97 17.78 -4.01
C ALA A 246 14.66 17.36 -2.56
N ASN A 247 15.71 17.05 -1.79
CA ASN A 247 15.56 16.79 -0.35
C ASN A 247 15.26 18.10 0.38
N PHE A 248 14.14 18.18 1.10
CA PHE A 248 13.85 19.31 2.00
C PHE A 248 13.89 18.84 3.45
N THR A 249 14.52 19.63 4.33
CA THR A 249 14.76 19.25 5.73
C THR A 249 13.85 19.95 6.73
N GLN A 250 12.96 20.85 6.30
CA GLN A 250 12.15 21.69 7.20
C GLN A 250 10.72 21.92 6.70
N LYS A 251 9.89 20.89 6.84
CA LYS A 251 8.47 20.87 7.23
C LYS A 251 8.13 19.40 7.45
N LEU A 252 7.03 19.08 8.12
CA LEU A 252 6.51 17.72 7.97
C LEU A 252 6.15 17.60 6.49
N ASP A 253 6.99 16.91 5.71
CA ASP A 253 7.03 17.05 4.26
C ASP A 253 5.64 16.86 3.65
N ASP A 254 5.22 17.78 2.79
CA ASP A 254 3.90 17.74 2.15
C ASP A 254 3.64 16.37 1.49
N ASP A 255 4.69 15.69 1.04
CA ASP A 255 4.63 14.36 0.43
C ASP A 255 4.36 13.26 1.45
N ILE A 256 4.89 13.37 2.68
CA ILE A 256 4.47 12.50 3.78
C ILE A 256 2.98 12.69 4.03
N ILE A 257 2.50 13.93 4.07
CA ILE A 257 1.09 14.23 4.29
C ILE A 257 0.21 13.64 3.17
N LYS A 258 0.60 13.80 1.90
CA LYS A 258 -0.09 13.23 0.74
C LYS A 258 -0.07 11.71 0.75
N LEU A 259 1.09 11.09 0.99
CA LEU A 259 1.24 9.65 1.04
C LEU A 259 0.35 9.05 2.13
N MET A 260 0.43 9.62 3.33
CA MET A 260 -0.36 9.18 4.47
C MET A 260 -1.85 9.33 4.24
N TRP A 261 -2.26 10.41 3.58
CA TRP A 261 -3.64 10.60 3.14
C TRP A 261 -4.08 9.48 2.20
N ASN A 262 -3.29 9.19 1.16
CA ASN A 262 -3.59 8.14 0.19
C ASN A 262 -3.65 6.74 0.86
N MET A 263 -2.67 6.40 1.69
CA MET A 263 -2.63 5.15 2.46
C MET A 263 -3.85 5.01 3.40
N SER A 264 -4.16 6.05 4.16
CA SER A 264 -5.31 6.05 5.09
C SER A 264 -6.63 5.92 4.36
N ARG A 265 -6.75 6.53 3.17
CA ARG A 265 -7.94 6.42 2.33
C ARG A 265 -8.13 5.01 1.79
N ILE A 266 -7.08 4.35 1.30
CA ILE A 266 -7.16 2.96 0.84
C ILE A 266 -7.73 2.08 1.97
N LEU A 267 -7.18 2.18 3.19
CA LEU A 267 -7.66 1.42 4.36
C LEU A 267 -9.10 1.75 4.80
N ALA A 268 -9.54 2.99 4.57
CA ALA A 268 -10.86 3.47 4.97
C ALA A 268 -11.96 3.14 3.95
N LEU A 269 -11.61 3.06 2.66
CA LEU A 269 -12.53 2.76 1.57
C LEU A 269 -12.64 1.25 1.35
N ASP A 270 -11.53 0.53 1.42
CA ASP A 270 -11.47 -0.92 1.26
C ASP A 270 -11.47 -1.61 2.64
N PRO A 271 -12.63 -2.10 3.14
CA PRO A 271 -12.71 -2.77 4.44
C PRO A 271 -11.85 -4.04 4.48
N CYS A 272 -11.69 -4.71 3.33
CA CYS A 272 -10.88 -5.92 3.16
C CYS A 272 -9.38 -5.61 3.05
N ARG A 273 -8.96 -4.33 3.15
CA ARG A 273 -7.55 -3.98 3.27
C ARG A 273 -7.07 -4.21 4.70
N ARG A 274 -6.09 -5.09 4.89
CA ARG A 274 -5.46 -5.37 6.20
C ARG A 274 -4.37 -4.34 6.54
N PHE A 275 -3.55 -4.01 5.54
CA PHE A 275 -2.51 -2.98 5.59
C PHE A 275 -2.30 -2.41 4.18
N THR A 276 -1.57 -1.32 4.08
CA THR A 276 -1.14 -0.75 2.81
C THR A 276 0.34 -0.42 2.88
N LEU A 277 1.04 -0.69 1.79
CA LEU A 277 2.43 -0.30 1.60
C LEU A 277 2.47 1.07 0.91
N GLY A 278 3.64 1.66 0.79
CA GLY A 278 3.86 2.90 0.05
C GLY A 278 5.33 3.25 0.01
N PHE A 279 5.71 4.22 -0.80
CA PHE A 279 7.05 4.78 -0.75
C PHE A 279 7.09 6.26 -1.11
N THR A 280 8.11 6.93 -0.59
CA THR A 280 8.47 8.29 -1.01
C THR A 280 9.83 8.27 -1.69
N ILE A 281 10.00 9.15 -2.67
CA ILE A 281 11.31 9.41 -3.29
C ILE A 281 11.57 10.91 -3.22
N GLU A 282 12.69 11.30 -2.63
CA GLU A 282 13.15 12.69 -2.60
C GLU A 282 14.55 12.74 -3.20
N ASP A 283 14.71 13.40 -4.35
CA ASP A 283 15.94 13.30 -5.15
C ASP A 283 16.30 11.82 -5.42
N CYS A 284 17.40 11.31 -4.85
CA CYS A 284 17.83 9.92 -4.92
C CYS A 284 17.43 9.09 -3.68
N SER A 285 16.83 9.71 -2.66
CA SER A 285 16.48 9.12 -1.37
C SER A 285 15.16 8.36 -1.47
N PHE A 286 15.18 7.05 -1.24
CA PHE A 286 14.02 6.16 -1.29
C PHE A 286 13.65 5.68 0.12
N ARG A 287 12.37 5.79 0.49
CA ARG A 287 11.84 5.31 1.77
C ARG A 287 10.59 4.47 1.58
N LEU A 288 10.53 3.31 2.22
CA LEU A 288 9.35 2.45 2.25
C LEU A 288 8.49 2.73 3.47
N TRP A 289 7.20 2.51 3.32
CA TRP A 289 6.18 2.78 4.33
C TRP A 289 5.21 1.61 4.44
N VAL A 290 4.79 1.30 5.65
CA VAL A 290 3.66 0.41 5.92
C VAL A 290 2.70 1.09 6.89
N LEU A 291 1.42 1.07 6.54
CA LEU A 291 0.33 1.52 7.39
C LEU A 291 -0.66 0.38 7.56
N ASN A 292 -0.97 0.05 8.81
CA ASN A 292 -2.16 -0.71 9.16
C ASN A 292 -3.03 0.12 10.11
N ARG A 293 -4.16 -0.42 10.59
CA ARG A 293 -5.11 0.34 11.41
C ARG A 293 -4.59 0.74 12.80
N GLY A 294 -3.44 0.21 13.25
CA GLY A 294 -2.84 0.51 14.55
C GLY A 294 -1.39 0.97 14.50
N THR A 295 -0.70 0.84 13.37
CA THR A 295 0.75 1.02 13.26
C THR A 295 1.12 1.67 11.94
N LEU A 296 2.03 2.63 12.03
CA LEU A 296 2.69 3.29 10.90
C LEU A 296 4.19 3.19 11.11
N LEU A 297 4.88 2.58 10.15
CA LEU A 297 6.34 2.49 10.13
C LEU A 297 6.87 3.00 8.80
N ARG A 298 8.08 3.55 8.83
CA ARG A 298 8.86 3.88 7.66
C ARG A 298 10.27 3.31 7.75
N THR A 299 10.96 3.19 6.64
CA THR A 299 12.38 2.85 6.64
C THR A 299 13.26 4.08 6.82
N GLN A 300 14.49 3.84 7.28
CA GLN A 300 15.62 4.68 6.90
C GLN A 300 15.69 4.83 5.37
N ALA A 301 16.20 5.96 4.90
CA ALA A 301 16.39 6.19 3.48
C ALA A 301 17.55 5.35 2.95
N PHE A 302 17.42 4.90 1.70
CA PHE A 302 18.54 4.39 0.91
C PHE A 302 18.61 5.10 -0.45
N ASP A 303 19.76 5.06 -1.12
CA ASP A 303 19.96 5.75 -2.40
C ASP A 303 19.60 4.78 -3.53
N PHE A 304 18.47 4.97 -4.21
CA PHE A 304 18.03 4.02 -5.25
C PHE A 304 18.87 4.06 -6.54
N MET A 305 19.71 5.10 -6.72
CA MET A 305 20.67 5.15 -7.81
C MET A 305 21.87 4.25 -7.50
N LYS A 306 22.35 4.28 -6.25
CA LYS A 306 23.53 3.52 -5.83
C LYS A 306 23.21 2.08 -5.41
N ASP A 307 22.10 1.88 -4.74
CA ASP A 307 21.69 0.60 -4.19
C ASP A 307 20.80 -0.18 -5.17
N GLN A 308 21.36 -0.58 -6.33
CA GLN A 308 20.64 -1.34 -7.36
C GLN A 308 19.89 -2.53 -6.77
N ARG A 309 20.59 -3.34 -5.95
CA ARG A 309 20.06 -4.55 -5.35
C ARG A 309 18.83 -4.29 -4.48
N LYS A 310 18.79 -3.18 -3.73
CA LYS A 310 17.65 -2.81 -2.88
C LYS A 310 16.43 -2.47 -3.74
N LEU A 311 16.61 -1.63 -4.77
CA LEU A 311 15.52 -1.26 -5.66
C LEU A 311 14.96 -2.46 -6.43
N VAL A 312 15.85 -3.30 -6.98
CA VAL A 312 15.46 -4.54 -7.68
C VAL A 312 14.67 -5.46 -6.75
N THR A 313 15.11 -5.64 -5.50
CA THR A 313 14.40 -6.48 -4.52
C THR A 313 12.98 -5.95 -4.26
N VAL A 314 12.82 -4.63 -4.03
CA VAL A 314 11.50 -4.01 -3.81
C VAL A 314 10.58 -4.19 -5.01
N PHE A 315 11.08 -3.94 -6.22
CA PHE A 315 10.25 -4.00 -7.42
C PHE A 315 9.87 -5.42 -7.80
N LEU A 316 10.78 -6.40 -7.64
CA LEU A 316 10.43 -7.81 -7.81
C LEU A 316 9.41 -8.27 -6.76
N SER A 317 9.59 -7.86 -5.51
CA SER A 317 8.67 -8.14 -4.42
C SER A 317 7.27 -7.62 -4.77
N PHE A 318 7.12 -6.35 -5.16
CA PHE A 318 5.81 -5.79 -5.49
C PHE A 318 5.21 -6.38 -6.76
N ALA A 319 6.02 -6.59 -7.82
CA ALA A 319 5.52 -7.12 -9.09
C ALA A 319 4.89 -8.50 -8.97
N PHE A 320 5.55 -9.40 -8.23
CA PHE A 320 5.19 -10.83 -8.21
C PHE A 320 4.54 -11.29 -6.90
N SER A 321 4.24 -10.37 -5.99
CA SER A 321 3.51 -10.69 -4.77
C SER A 321 2.09 -11.16 -5.05
N SER A 322 1.54 -11.93 -4.12
CA SER A 322 0.10 -12.20 -4.11
C SER A 322 -0.68 -10.97 -3.63
N ALA A 323 -2.00 -10.95 -3.87
CA ALA A 323 -2.86 -9.90 -3.35
C ALA A 323 -2.82 -9.85 -1.81
N GLU A 324 -2.77 -11.01 -1.15
CA GLU A 324 -2.70 -11.07 0.30
C GLU A 324 -1.44 -10.40 0.83
N ASN A 325 -0.28 -10.67 0.23
CA ASN A 325 0.99 -10.07 0.62
C ASN A 325 1.08 -8.57 0.30
N MET A 326 0.26 -8.06 -0.62
CA MET A 326 0.11 -6.63 -0.89
C MET A 326 -1.00 -5.96 -0.06
N GLY A 327 -1.60 -6.69 0.89
CA GLY A 327 -2.47 -6.16 1.93
C GLY A 327 -3.95 -6.49 1.79
N TRP A 328 -4.38 -7.14 0.71
CA TRP A 328 -5.76 -7.64 0.60
C TRP A 328 -6.01 -8.77 1.62
N ASP A 329 -7.28 -9.02 1.92
CA ASP A 329 -7.70 -10.13 2.78
C ASP A 329 -7.60 -11.48 2.03
N PRO A 330 -7.14 -12.58 2.67
CA PRO A 330 -6.94 -13.89 2.03
C PRO A 330 -8.17 -14.65 1.53
#